data_AF-A0A2A7FP55-F1
#
_entry.id   AF-A0A2A7FP55-F1
#
_cell.length_a   1.000
_cell.length_b   1.000
_cell.length_c   1.000
_cell.angle_alpha   90.00
_cell.angle_beta   90.00
_cell.angle_gamma   90.00
#
_symmetry.space_group_name_H-M   'P 1'
#
loop_
_entity.id
_entity.type
_entity.pdbx_description
1 polymer ?
#
loop_
_entity_poly.entity_id
_entity_poly.type
_entity_poly.pdbx_seq_one_letter_code
_entity_poly.pdbx_strand_id
1 'polypeptide(L)'
;MDTNTQENNQELVAQEVVEPEAPEVVEEVNPLVVRVVLHEGSPLEFIVHNAVQGQFREWIAQNVASQANSDGTFIGSTYIPNSKIKYFEEA
;
A
#
# COMPACT_ATOMS: atom_id res chain seq x y z
N MET A 1 -26.46 42.43 55.28
CA MET A 1 -25.04 42.18 55.64
C MET A 1 -24.94 40.68 55.79
N ASP A 2 -24.70 40.05 54.66
CA ASP A 2 -24.95 38.63 54.43
C ASP A 2 -23.61 37.91 54.56
N THR A 3 -23.50 37.09 55.60
CA THR A 3 -22.34 36.26 55.91
C THR A 3 -22.22 35.16 54.86
N ASN A 4 -21.25 35.29 53.98
CA ASN A 4 -20.88 34.26 53.00
C ASN A 4 -19.76 33.39 53.59
N THR A 5 -20.14 32.17 53.96
CA THR A 5 -19.25 31.06 54.30
C THR A 5 -18.81 30.38 53.01
N GLN A 6 -17.50 30.25 52.77
CA GLN A 6 -16.95 29.07 52.08
C GLN A 6 -15.45 28.93 52.35
N GLU A 7 -15.13 28.12 53.37
CA GLU A 7 -13.94 27.28 53.37
C GLU A 7 -14.08 26.25 52.24
N ASN A 8 -12.97 25.94 51.55
CA ASN A 8 -12.40 24.59 51.47
C ASN A 8 -11.47 24.52 50.24
N ASN A 9 -10.19 24.77 50.48
CA ASN A 9 -9.11 24.45 49.56
C ASN A 9 -8.98 22.92 49.50
N GLN A 10 -9.63 22.30 48.52
CA GLN A 10 -9.39 20.91 48.15
C GLN A 10 -8.50 20.84 46.92
N GLU A 11 -7.26 20.47 47.22
CA GLU A 11 -6.26 19.86 46.35
C GLU A 11 -6.86 18.65 45.62
N LEU A 12 -7.01 18.72 44.30
CA LEU A 12 -7.17 17.56 43.40
C LEU A 12 -6.37 17.86 42.13
N VAL A 13 -5.11 17.42 42.08
CA VAL A 13 -4.68 16.10 41.60
C VAL A 13 -4.68 16.04 40.07
N ALA A 14 -3.45 15.87 39.56
CA ALA A 14 -3.04 15.30 38.29
C ALA A 14 -3.50 16.05 37.02
N GLN A 15 -2.57 16.84 36.47
CA GLN A 15 -2.44 16.97 35.02
C GLN A 15 -2.18 15.57 34.46
N GLU A 16 -3.24 14.92 34.02
CA GLU A 16 -3.18 13.70 33.24
C GLU A 16 -2.50 14.04 31.91
N VAL A 17 -1.23 13.63 31.84
CA VAL A 17 -0.54 13.10 30.67
C VAL A 17 -1.13 13.56 29.34
N VAL A 18 -0.51 14.57 28.74
CA VAL A 18 -0.56 14.73 27.29
C VAL A 18 0.09 13.45 26.75
N GLU A 19 -0.74 12.50 26.32
CA GLU A 19 -0.26 11.36 25.54
C GLU A 19 0.53 11.96 24.37
N PRO A 20 1.84 11.66 24.22
CA PRO A 20 2.49 11.98 22.97
C PRO A 20 1.75 11.17 21.92
N GLU A 21 1.01 11.86 21.03
CA GLU A 21 0.46 11.28 19.82
C GLU A 21 1.57 10.44 19.21
N ALA A 22 1.40 9.11 19.29
CA ALA A 22 2.36 8.18 18.73
C ALA A 22 2.58 8.63 17.28
N PRO A 23 3.84 8.77 16.82
CA PRO A 23 4.09 9.14 15.44
C PRO A 23 3.31 8.13 14.59
N GLU A 24 2.33 8.64 13.83
CA GLU A 24 1.57 7.84 12.88
C GLU A 24 2.63 7.12 12.05
N VAL A 25 2.76 5.81 12.26
CA VAL A 25 3.70 4.98 11.53
C VAL A 25 3.22 5.07 10.11
N VAL A 26 3.84 5.95 9.33
CA VAL A 26 3.72 5.94 7.87
C VAL A 26 4.27 4.59 7.45
N GLU A 27 3.38 3.59 7.37
CA GLU A 27 3.71 2.29 6.82
C GLU A 27 4.31 2.58 5.45
N GLU A 28 5.60 2.25 5.30
CA GLU A 28 6.29 2.40 4.02
C GLU A 28 5.64 1.42 3.05
N VAL A 29 4.69 1.94 2.27
CA VAL A 29 3.95 1.16 1.28
C VAL A 29 4.92 0.88 0.14
N ASN A 30 5.63 -0.23 0.24
CA ASN A 30 6.51 -0.71 -0.82
C ASN A 30 5.64 -1.16 -2.01
N PRO A 31 5.60 -0.40 -3.12
CA PRO A 31 4.72 -0.71 -4.23
C PRO A 31 5.19 -2.00 -4.90
N LEU A 32 4.25 -2.77 -5.43
CA LEU A 32 4.56 -3.98 -6.17
C LEU A 32 5.34 -3.63 -7.45
N VAL A 33 6.49 -4.26 -7.66
CA VAL A 33 7.23 -4.18 -8.93
C VAL A 33 7.01 -5.48 -9.69
N VAL A 34 6.43 -5.38 -10.89
CA VAL A 34 6.18 -6.51 -11.78
C VAL A 34 7.21 -6.51 -12.88
N ARG A 35 7.97 -7.60 -12.98
CA ARG A 35 8.87 -7.85 -14.09
C ARG A 35 8.23 -8.82 -15.09
N VAL A 36 8.19 -8.40 -16.35
CA VAL A 36 7.76 -9.21 -17.48
C VAL A 36 9.00 -9.73 -18.20
N VAL A 37 9.22 -11.03 -18.11
CA VAL A 37 10.32 -11.69 -18.80
C VAL A 37 9.84 -12.07 -20.19
N LEU A 38 10.55 -11.57 -21.20
CA LEU A 38 10.26 -11.84 -22.61
C LEU A 38 11.02 -13.07 -23.10
N HIS A 39 10.53 -13.69 -24.17
CA HIS A 39 11.25 -14.77 -24.86
C HIS A 39 12.58 -14.30 -25.46
N GLU A 40 12.60 -13.06 -25.95
CA GLU A 40 13.77 -12.42 -26.55
C GLU A 40 13.84 -10.95 -26.11
N GLY A 41 15.06 -10.46 -25.88
CA GLY A 41 15.31 -9.07 -25.45
C GLY A 41 15.40 -8.90 -23.94
N SER A 42 15.39 -7.63 -23.51
CA SER A 42 15.47 -7.25 -22.11
C SER A 42 14.10 -7.36 -21.42
N PRO A 43 14.05 -7.77 -20.14
CA PRO A 43 12.81 -7.77 -19.38
C PRO A 43 12.27 -6.34 -19.21
N LEU A 44 10.95 -6.24 -19.03
CA LEU A 44 10.26 -4.98 -18.77
C LEU A 44 9.83 -4.93 -17.31
N GLU A 45 10.00 -3.78 -16.65
CA GLU A 45 9.65 -3.59 -15.24
C GLU A 45 8.57 -2.52 -15.10
N PHE A 46 7.56 -2.81 -14.29
CA PHE A 46 6.40 -1.95 -14.06
C PHE A 46 6.17 -1.78 -12.56
N ILE A 47 6.07 -0.53 -12.13
CA ILE A 47 5.67 -0.21 -10.75
C ILE A 47 4.15 -0.14 -10.71
N VAL A 48 3.56 -0.98 -9.87
CA VAL A 48 2.13 -1.08 -9.66
C VAL A 48 1.78 -0.34 -8.39
N HIS A 49 1.18 0.85 -8.53
CA HIS A 49 0.87 1.72 -7.39
C HIS A 49 -0.39 1.30 -6.60
N ASN A 50 -1.20 0.39 -7.15
CA ASN A 50 -2.43 -0.10 -6.51
C ASN A 50 -2.28 -1.47 -5.85
N ALA A 51 -1.04 -1.97 -5.73
CA ALA A 51 -0.70 -3.22 -5.04
C ALA A 51 0.65 -3.04 -4.34
N VAL A 52 0.86 -3.79 -3.26
CA VAL A 52 2.13 -3.77 -2.51
C VAL A 52 2.93 -5.04 -2.72
N GLN A 53 4.20 -5.00 -2.37
CA GLN A 53 5.07 -6.18 -2.41
C GLN A 53 4.45 -7.35 -1.63
N GLY A 54 4.50 -8.56 -2.18
CA GLY A 54 3.84 -9.75 -1.65
C GLY A 54 2.43 -10.01 -2.20
N GLN A 55 1.78 -9.01 -2.81
CA GLN A 55 0.48 -9.17 -3.46
C GLN A 55 0.58 -9.59 -4.94
N PHE A 56 1.77 -9.93 -5.44
CA PHE A 56 2.00 -10.28 -6.85
C PHE A 56 1.00 -11.31 -7.38
N ARG A 57 0.76 -12.38 -6.63
CA ARG A 57 -0.15 -13.46 -7.06
C ARG A 57 -1.59 -12.99 -7.22
N GLU A 58 -2.06 -12.18 -6.28
CA GLU A 58 -3.40 -11.60 -6.30
C GLU A 58 -3.53 -10.62 -7.47
N TRP A 59 -2.51 -9.78 -7.67
CA TRP A 59 -2.46 -8.84 -8.77
C TRP A 59 -2.49 -9.54 -10.14
N ILE A 60 -1.70 -10.60 -10.32
CA ILE A 60 -1.69 -11.41 -11.56
C ILE A 60 -3.06 -12.02 -11.83
N ALA A 61 -3.72 -12.58 -10.80
CA ALA A 61 -5.04 -13.19 -10.95
C ALA A 61 -6.11 -12.17 -11.40
N GLN A 62 -6.04 -10.95 -10.89
CA GLN A 62 -7.01 -9.89 -11.23
C GLN A 62 -6.73 -9.25 -12.58
N ASN A 63 -5.46 -8.97 -12.87
CA ASN A 63 -5.07 -8.11 -14.00
C ASN A 63 -4.59 -8.91 -15.21
N VAL A 64 -3.91 -10.04 -15.04
CA VAL A 64 -3.33 -10.80 -16.15
C VAL A 64 -4.22 -11.99 -16.52
N ALA A 65 -4.68 -12.76 -15.54
CA ALA A 65 -5.47 -13.97 -15.82
C ALA A 65 -6.82 -13.64 -16.48
N SER A 66 -7.41 -12.49 -16.16
CA SER A 66 -8.61 -11.97 -16.83
C SER A 66 -8.40 -11.69 -18.32
N GLN A 67 -7.15 -11.48 -18.75
CA GLN A 67 -6.74 -11.23 -20.12
C GLN A 67 -6.18 -12.48 -20.83
N ALA A 68 -6.19 -13.65 -20.20
CA ALA A 68 -5.53 -14.85 -20.72
C ALA A 68 -6.08 -15.32 -22.09
N ASN A 69 -7.34 -15.00 -22.41
CA ASN A 69 -7.96 -15.30 -23.70
C ASN A 69 -7.72 -14.21 -24.78
N SER A 70 -7.01 -13.14 -24.44
CA SER A 70 -6.65 -12.07 -25.37
C SER A 70 -5.33 -12.38 -26.09
N ASP A 71 -5.07 -11.72 -27.22
CA ASP A 71 -3.82 -11.88 -27.97
C ASP A 71 -2.60 -11.30 -27.22
N GLY A 72 -2.84 -10.38 -26.27
CA GLY A 72 -1.82 -9.81 -25.42
C GLY A 72 -2.36 -9.35 -24.08
N THR A 73 -1.44 -8.95 -23.21
CA THR A 73 -1.69 -8.48 -21.86
C THR A 73 -1.38 -6.98 -21.78
N PHE A 74 -2.30 -6.22 -21.21
CA PHE A 74 -2.07 -4.84 -20.82
C PHE A 74 -1.55 -4.76 -19.38
N ILE A 75 -0.48 -4.00 -19.18
CA ILE A 75 0.03 -3.59 -17.87
C ILE A 75 0.09 -2.06 -17.85
N GLY A 76 -0.77 -1.44 -17.06
CA GLY A 76 -1.00 0.01 -17.14
C GLY A 76 -1.44 0.40 -18.55
N SER A 77 -0.66 1.26 -19.20
CA SER A 77 -0.88 1.69 -20.59
C SER A 77 -0.07 0.90 -21.63
N THR A 78 0.69 -0.12 -21.22
CA THR A 78 1.59 -0.86 -22.12
C THR A 78 0.94 -2.16 -22.57
N TYR A 79 0.84 -2.36 -23.89
CA TYR A 79 0.38 -3.61 -24.49
C TYR A 79 1.57 -4.52 -24.80
N ILE A 80 1.49 -5.78 -24.35
CA ILE A 80 2.52 -6.79 -24.58
C ILE A 80 1.86 -8.03 -25.19
N PRO A 81 2.22 -8.45 -26.42
CA PRO A 81 1.67 -9.67 -27.02
C PRO A 81 2.01 -10.91 -26.18
N ASN A 82 1.04 -11.81 -25.98
CA ASN A 82 1.21 -13.01 -25.16
C ASN A 82 2.27 -13.95 -25.74
N SER A 83 2.42 -13.97 -27.07
CA SER A 83 3.46 -14.72 -27.78
C SER A 83 4.89 -14.27 -27.45
N LYS A 84 5.08 -13.07 -26.89
CA LYS A 84 6.40 -12.54 -26.51
C LYS A 84 6.70 -12.74 -25.02
N ILE A 85 5.71 -13.03 -24.21
CA ILE A 85 5.85 -13.15 -22.75
C ILE A 85 6.25 -14.58 -22.40
N LYS A 86 7.35 -14.73 -21.68
CA LYS A 86 7.82 -16.02 -21.14
C LYS A 86 7.17 -16.30 -19.78
N TYR A 87 7.25 -15.34 -18.85
CA TYR A 87 6.59 -15.38 -17.55
C TYR A 87 6.61 -13.99 -16.88
N PHE A 88 5.84 -13.86 -15.80
CA PHE A 88 5.83 -12.69 -14.93
C PHE A 88 6.47 -13.06 -13.59
N GLU A 89 7.14 -12.11 -12.94
CA GLU A 89 7.67 -12.26 -11.59
C GLU A 89 7.60 -10.95 -10.81
N GLU A 90 7.69 -11.06 -9.48
CA GLU A 90 7.90 -9.91 -8.58
C GLU A 90 9.40 -9.59 -8.56
N ALA A 91 9.75 -8.30 -8.69
CA ALA A 91 11.13 -7.81 -8.69
C ALA A 91 11.49 -7.09 -7.38
#